data_AF-A0AAW3JVT5-F1
#
_entry.id   AF-A0AAW3JVT5-F1
#
_cell.length_a   1.000
_cell.length_b   1.000
_cell.length_c   1.000
_cell.angle_alpha   90.00
_cell.angle_beta   90.00
_cell.angle_gamma   90.00
#
_symmetry.space_group_name_H-M   'P 1'
#
loop_
_entity.id
_entity.type
_entity.pdbx_description
1 polymer ?
#
loop_
_entity_poly.entity_id
_entity_poly.type
_entity_poly.pdbx_seq_one_letter_code
_entity_poly.pdbx_strand_id
1 'polypeptide(L)'
;MEHRVKVTVLDKKLFPELQAQYCAVPDSGKCPCYNVGDEFMFYRNDERDDYWHMGAGTLIKSGKTDEGVLLSPGTMHCGTDGVPFCSEAWDASCPKGKKMGYRIKL
;
A
#
# COMPACT_ATOMS: atom_id res chain seq x y z
N MET A 1 19.06 7.58 16.05
CA MET A 1 18.91 6.10 15.94
C MET A 1 18.49 5.82 14.51
N GLU A 2 19.18 4.92 13.80
CA GLU A 2 18.92 4.67 12.39
C GLU A 2 18.14 3.37 12.21
N HIS A 3 16.93 3.46 11.64
CA HIS A 3 16.13 2.30 11.28
C HIS A 3 15.83 2.30 9.78
N ARG A 4 15.93 1.11 9.18
CA ARG A 4 15.60 0.89 7.78
C ARG A 4 14.70 -0.33 7.67
N VAL A 5 13.59 -0.20 6.94
CA VAL A 5 12.63 -1.28 6.71
C VAL A 5 12.31 -1.36 5.22
N LYS A 6 12.54 -2.54 4.64
CA LYS A 6 12.10 -2.85 3.28
C LYS A 6 10.72 -3.50 3.33
N VAL A 7 9.77 -2.92 2.59
CA VAL A 7 8.41 -3.42 2.45
C VAL A 7 8.22 -3.87 1.00
N THR A 8 7.64 -5.05 0.79
CA THR A 8 7.38 -5.58 -0.55
C THR A 8 5.95 -6.05 -0.66
N VAL A 9 5.25 -5.62 -1.70
CA VAL A 9 3.87 -6.04 -1.98
C VAL A 9 3.90 -7.41 -2.65
N LEU A 10 3.54 -8.45 -1.90
CA LEU A 10 3.62 -9.84 -2.39
C LEU A 10 2.38 -10.26 -3.18
N ASP A 11 1.20 -9.83 -2.76
CA ASP A 11 -0.07 -10.23 -3.35
C ASP A 11 -1.14 -9.17 -3.07
N LYS A 12 -2.12 -9.06 -3.96
CA LYS A 12 -3.29 -8.20 -3.81
C LYS A 12 -4.57 -9.01 -3.96
N LYS A 13 -5.24 -9.21 -2.83
CA LYS A 13 -6.50 -9.95 -2.73
C LYS A 13 -7.67 -8.98 -2.66
N LEU A 14 -8.70 -9.28 -3.44
CA LEU A 14 -10.01 -8.62 -3.38
C LEU A 14 -10.98 -9.58 -2.73
N PHE A 15 -11.83 -9.07 -1.83
CA PHE A 15 -12.90 -9.81 -1.18
C PHE A 15 -14.24 -9.21 -1.62
N PRO A 16 -14.85 -9.71 -2.71
CA PRO A 16 -16.04 -9.10 -3.30
C PRO A 16 -17.22 -9.00 -2.33
N GLU A 17 -17.36 -9.97 -1.43
CA GLU A 17 -18.41 -10.01 -0.42
C GLU A 17 -18.28 -8.87 0.60
N LEU A 18 -17.05 -8.53 0.98
CA LEU A 18 -16.76 -7.44 1.92
C LEU A 18 -16.84 -6.09 1.21
N GLN A 19 -16.38 -6.02 -0.04
CA GLN A 19 -16.55 -4.84 -0.88
C GLN A 19 -18.03 -4.49 -1.05
N ALA A 20 -18.88 -5.47 -1.36
CA ALA A 20 -20.31 -5.25 -1.52
C ALA A 20 -21.01 -4.81 -0.22
N GLN A 21 -20.51 -5.26 0.93
CA GLN A 21 -21.11 -4.95 2.24
C GLN A 21 -20.67 -3.59 2.79
N TYR A 22 -19.41 -3.20 2.59
CA TYR A 22 -18.81 -2.06 3.29
C TYR A 22 -18.38 -0.90 2.39
N CYS A 23 -18.10 -1.14 1.10
CA CYS A 23 -17.68 -0.06 0.20
C CYS A 23 -18.91 0.73 -0.30
N ALA A 24 -18.75 2.05 -0.41
CA ALA A 24 -19.78 2.91 -1.00
C ALA A 24 -20.08 2.55 -2.46
N VAL A 25 -19.06 2.06 -3.18
CA VAL A 25 -19.15 1.54 -4.55
C VAL A 25 -18.84 0.02 -4.50
N PRO A 26 -19.87 -0.84 -4.65
CA PRO A 26 -19.75 -2.31 -4.49
C PRO A 26 -18.80 -3.01 -5.47
N ASP A 27 -18.40 -2.34 -6.55
CA ASP A 27 -17.55 -2.86 -7.63
C ASP A 27 -16.26 -2.04 -7.81
N SER A 28 -15.80 -1.37 -6.73
CA SER A 28 -14.57 -0.57 -6.76
C SER A 28 -13.32 -1.35 -7.19
N GLY A 29 -13.36 -2.69 -7.13
CA GLY A 29 -12.26 -3.55 -7.53
C GLY A 29 -11.05 -3.46 -6.59
N LYS A 30 -9.88 -3.85 -7.09
CA LYS A 30 -8.62 -3.81 -6.34
C LYS A 30 -8.09 -2.38 -6.24
N CYS A 31 -7.45 -2.06 -5.12
CA CYS A 31 -6.72 -0.81 -4.97
C CYS A 31 -5.69 -0.61 -6.12
N PRO A 32 -5.77 0.50 -6.87
CA PRO A 32 -4.80 0.86 -7.90
C PRO A 32 -3.48 1.40 -7.36
N CYS A 33 -3.44 1.82 -6.09
CA CYS A 33 -2.32 2.57 -5.55
C CYS A 33 -1.10 1.71 -5.20
N TYR A 34 -1.22 0.39 -5.26
CA TYR A 34 -0.15 -0.58 -5.04
C TYR A 34 -0.12 -1.57 -6.19
N ASN A 35 1.05 -2.11 -6.51
CA ASN A 35 1.25 -3.13 -7.53
C ASN A 35 1.99 -4.31 -6.93
N VAL A 36 1.69 -5.52 -7.40
CA VAL A 36 2.41 -6.72 -6.95
C VAL A 36 3.85 -6.63 -7.42
N GLY A 37 4.79 -6.77 -6.48
CA GLY A 37 6.21 -6.56 -6.71
C GLY A 37 6.71 -5.15 -6.43
N ASP A 38 5.85 -4.23 -5.97
CA ASP A 38 6.30 -2.95 -5.44
C ASP A 38 7.24 -3.17 -4.27
N GLU A 39 8.32 -2.40 -4.25
CA GLU A 39 9.24 -2.35 -3.14
C GLU A 39 9.34 -0.93 -2.61
N PHE A 40 9.28 -0.81 -1.29
CA PHE A 40 9.43 0.45 -0.57
C PHE A 40 10.55 0.35 0.43
N MET A 41 11.26 1.45 0.64
CA MET A 41 12.29 1.57 1.67
C MET A 41 11.94 2.72 2.60
N PHE A 42 11.67 2.37 3.84
CA PHE A 42 11.42 3.32 4.91
C PHE A 42 12.71 3.57 5.69
N TYR A 43 12.98 4.84 5.93
CA TYR A 43 14.07 5.34 6.74
C TYR A 43 13.51 6.11 7.92
N ARG A 44 14.11 5.89 9.09
CA ARG A 44 13.97 6.75 10.26
C ARG A 44 15.35 7.09 10.78
N ASN A 45 15.76 8.34 10.61
CA ASN A 45 17.00 8.92 11.09
C ASN A 45 16.78 10.42 11.38
N ASP A 46 17.85 11.16 11.66
CA ASP A 46 17.76 12.58 12.05
C ASP A 46 17.38 13.51 10.88
N GLU A 47 17.44 13.03 9.64
CA GLU A 47 17.13 13.79 8.41
C GLU A 47 15.78 13.38 7.79
N ARG A 48 15.35 12.13 8.00
CA ARG A 48 14.24 11.49 7.31
C ARG A 48 13.42 10.66 8.29
N ASP A 49 12.13 10.95 8.38
CA ASP A 49 11.15 10.12 9.10
C ASP A 49 10.01 9.74 8.15
N ASP A 50 10.24 8.70 7.35
CA ASP A 50 9.25 8.25 6.36
C ASP A 50 7.97 7.72 6.99
N TYR A 51 8.07 7.22 8.22
CA TYR A 51 6.91 6.75 8.95
C TYR A 51 5.97 7.92 9.26
N TRP A 52 6.52 9.03 9.73
CA TRP A 52 5.73 10.24 10.01
C TRP A 52 5.20 10.93 8.74
N HIS A 53 5.89 10.79 7.61
CA HIS A 53 5.45 11.30 6.30
C HIS A 53 4.62 10.29 5.50
N MET A 54 4.01 9.31 6.19
CA MET A 54 3.10 8.34 5.61
C MET A 54 3.68 7.56 4.41
N GLY A 55 4.99 7.35 4.37
CA GLY A 55 5.68 6.63 3.31
C GLY A 55 5.80 7.38 1.98
N ALA A 56 5.57 8.69 1.93
CA ALA A 56 5.79 9.48 0.71
C ALA A 56 7.27 9.40 0.27
N GLY A 57 7.51 9.20 -1.04
CA GLY A 57 8.87 9.08 -1.57
C GLY A 57 9.66 7.83 -1.14
N THR A 58 8.99 6.77 -0.69
CA THR A 58 9.64 5.50 -0.26
C THR A 58 9.70 4.43 -1.35
N LEU A 59 8.99 4.60 -2.47
CA LEU A 59 8.96 3.63 -3.56
C LEU A 59 10.33 3.54 -4.23
N ILE A 60 10.95 2.37 -4.17
CA ILE A 60 12.25 2.10 -4.81
C ILE A 60 12.10 1.32 -6.12
N LYS A 61 11.03 0.56 -6.26
CA LYS A 61 10.75 -0.24 -7.45
C LYS A 61 9.25 -0.41 -7.63
N SER A 62 8.76 -0.09 -8.82
CA SER A 62 7.39 -0.35 -9.21
C SER A 62 7.22 -1.80 -9.69
N GLY A 63 6.14 -2.44 -9.23
CA GLY A 63 5.73 -3.78 -9.60
C GLY A 63 4.94 -3.85 -10.90
N LYS A 64 4.23 -4.96 -11.10
CA LYS A 64 3.34 -5.15 -12.25
C LYS A 64 1.96 -4.56 -11.96
N THR A 65 1.54 -3.62 -12.80
CA THR A 65 0.17 -3.05 -12.76
C THR A 65 -0.87 -4.12 -13.05
N ASP A 66 -1.96 -4.12 -12.28
CA ASP A 66 -3.12 -4.96 -12.60
C ASP A 66 -3.87 -4.41 -13.81
N GLU A 67 -4.43 -5.32 -14.61
CA GLU A 67 -5.30 -4.97 -15.72
C GLU A 67 -6.74 -4.77 -15.21
N GLY A 68 -7.48 -3.85 -15.85
CA GLY A 68 -8.90 -3.63 -15.56
C GLY A 68 -9.20 -2.91 -14.24
N VAL A 69 -8.24 -2.19 -13.67
CA VAL A 69 -8.48 -1.37 -12.47
C VAL A 69 -9.11 -0.04 -12.85
N LEU A 70 -10.23 0.30 -12.20
CA LEU A 70 -10.86 1.61 -12.34
C LEU A 70 -10.01 2.67 -11.64
N LEU A 71 -9.29 3.46 -12.44
CA LEU A 71 -8.53 4.59 -11.96
C LEU A 71 -9.44 5.81 -11.90
N SER A 72 -9.67 6.32 -10.70
CA SER A 72 -10.27 7.65 -10.57
C SER A 72 -9.28 8.70 -11.12
N PRO A 73 -9.75 9.79 -11.75
CA PRO A 73 -8.89 10.87 -12.19
C PRO A 73 -8.00 11.38 -11.03
N GLY A 74 -6.68 11.43 -11.23
CA GLY A 74 -5.72 11.83 -10.20
C GLY A 74 -5.25 10.71 -9.28
N THR A 75 -5.59 9.45 -9.55
CA THR A 75 -4.98 8.30 -8.85
C THR A 75 -3.48 8.26 -9.12
N MET A 76 -2.67 8.27 -8.06
CA MET A 76 -1.22 8.21 -8.14
C MET A 76 -0.69 6.95 -7.47
N HIS A 77 0.46 6.48 -7.93
CA HIS A 77 1.12 5.31 -7.36
C HIS A 77 1.71 5.66 -5.99
N CYS A 78 1.31 4.93 -4.93
CA CYS A 78 1.75 5.24 -3.57
C CYS A 78 3.27 5.13 -3.42
N GLY A 79 3.81 5.96 -2.52
CA GLY A 79 5.25 5.98 -2.24
C GLY A 79 6.08 6.67 -3.30
N THR A 80 5.50 7.14 -4.40
CA THR A 80 6.17 8.10 -5.28
C THR A 80 6.39 9.44 -4.55
N ASP A 81 7.26 10.29 -5.09
CA ASP A 81 7.62 11.55 -4.45
C ASP A 81 6.39 12.43 -4.20
N GLY A 82 6.20 12.86 -2.96
CA GLY A 82 5.02 13.61 -2.52
C GLY A 82 3.70 12.81 -2.43
N VAL A 83 3.69 11.51 -2.73
CA VAL A 83 2.47 10.67 -2.69
C VAL A 83 2.51 9.73 -1.49
N PRO A 84 1.75 10.01 -0.42
CA PRO A 84 1.69 9.15 0.74
C PRO A 84 1.03 7.81 0.42
N PHE A 85 1.14 6.88 1.36
CA PHE A 85 0.46 5.59 1.28
C PHE A 85 -1.06 5.78 1.38
N CYS A 86 -1.79 4.98 0.61
CA CYS A 86 -3.23 4.90 0.71
C CYS A 86 -3.59 4.40 2.11
N SER A 87 -4.64 4.96 2.71
CA SER A 87 -5.15 4.57 4.03
C SER A 87 -5.42 3.06 4.14
N GLU A 88 -5.78 2.42 3.03
CA GLU A 88 -5.99 0.96 2.93
C GLU A 88 -4.75 0.13 3.30
N ALA A 89 -3.53 0.68 3.19
CA ALA A 89 -2.32 0.01 3.66
C ALA A 89 -2.10 0.12 5.17
N TRP A 90 -2.64 1.14 5.82
CA TRP A 90 -2.42 1.39 7.25
C TRP A 90 -3.27 0.48 8.13
N ASP A 91 -4.49 0.11 7.69
CA ASP A 91 -5.34 -0.89 8.35
C ASP A 91 -4.71 -2.30 8.37
N ALA A 92 -3.78 -2.58 7.44
CA ALA A 92 -3.08 -3.86 7.36
C ALA A 92 -1.95 -4.02 8.41
N SER A 93 -1.58 -2.97 9.13
CA SER A 93 -0.41 -2.94 10.02
C SER A 93 -0.67 -3.44 11.45
N CYS A 94 -1.88 -3.88 11.81
CA CYS A 94 -2.19 -4.44 13.13
C CYS A 94 -2.11 -5.99 13.13
N PRO A 95 -1.04 -6.63 13.64
CA PRO A 95 -0.90 -8.07 13.60
C PRO A 95 -1.27 -8.68 14.95
N LYS A 96 -2.35 -9.47 15.00
CA LYS A 96 -2.35 -10.63 15.90
C LYS A 96 -1.36 -11.63 15.30
N GLY A 97 -0.22 -11.77 15.98
CA GLY A 97 1.02 -12.32 15.45
C GLY A 97 0.91 -13.66 14.72
N LYS A 98 1.48 -13.70 13.51
CA LYS A 98 2.36 -14.75 12.98
C LYS A 98 2.65 -14.44 11.51
N LYS A 99 3.94 -14.27 11.19
CA LYS A 99 4.58 -14.17 9.87
C LYS A 99 4.05 -13.03 8.97
N MET A 100 4.88 -12.00 8.79
CA MET A 100 4.72 -10.92 7.82
C MET A 100 4.71 -11.49 6.39
N GLY A 101 3.54 -11.85 5.91
CA GLY A 101 3.13 -11.69 4.53
C GLY A 101 2.03 -10.65 4.52
N TYR A 102 2.15 -9.63 3.67
CA TYR A 102 1.13 -8.60 3.51
C TYR A 102 -0.16 -9.28 3.05
N ARG A 103 -1.05 -9.56 3.99
CA ARG A 103 -2.40 -10.02 3.74
C ARG A 103 -3.27 -8.78 3.85
N ILE A 104 -3.46 -8.11 2.71
CA ILE A 104 -4.49 -7.08 2.55
C ILE A 104 -5.79 -7.74 3.03
N LYS A 105 -6.27 -7.32 4.20
CA LYS A 105 -7.58 -7.66 4.72
C LYS A 105 -8.49 -6.52 4.28
N LEU A 106 -9.36 -6.82 3.32
CA LEU A 106 -10.70 -6.26 3.34
C LEU A 106 -11.52 -7.18 4.24
#